data_AF-A0A2K5K4S2-F1
#
_entry.id   AF-A0A2K5K4S2-F1
#
_cell.length_a   1.000
_cell.length_b   1.000
_cell.length_c   1.000
_cell.angle_alpha   90.00
_cell.angle_beta   90.00
_cell.angle_gamma   90.00
#
_symmetry.space_group_name_H-M   'P 1'
#
loop_
_entity.id
_entity.type
_entity.pdbx_description
1 polymer ?
#
loop_
_entity_poly.entity_id
_entity_poly.type
_entity_poly.pdbx_seq_one_letter_code
_entity_poly.pdbx_strand_id
1 'polypeptide(L)'
;MRKGRSYWSQKDREGQQRRTHYYEGPHTSHLSSGGRTREEVVTPPLPQHAAAGSPMAMSLDFKTYVDQACRAAEEFVSIYYETMDKRRRALTRLYLDKATLIWNGNAVSGLDALNNFFDTLPSSEFQVNMLDCQPVHEQATQSQTTVLVVTSGTVKFDGSKQHYFNQNFLLTAQSTPNNTVWKIASDCFRFQDWSSS
;
A
#
# COMPACT_ATOMS: atom_id res chain seq x y z
N MET A 1 15.27 3.83 35.95
CA MET A 1 14.36 2.79 35.43
C MET A 1 14.65 2.56 33.94
N ARG A 2 14.37 1.35 33.46
CA ARG A 2 15.15 0.60 32.44
C ARG A 2 15.14 1.22 31.02
N LYS A 3 16.32 1.29 30.40
CA LYS A 3 16.55 1.58 28.97
C LYS A 3 16.16 0.36 28.12
N GLY A 4 15.26 0.54 27.15
CA GLY A 4 14.91 -0.48 26.17
C GLY A 4 16.04 -0.68 25.16
N ARG A 5 16.65 -1.87 25.17
CA ARG A 5 17.58 -2.33 24.13
C ARG A 5 16.77 -2.75 22.90
N SER A 6 17.14 -2.24 21.73
CA SER A 6 16.58 -2.71 20.45
C SER A 6 17.15 -4.09 20.12
N TYR A 7 16.26 -5.03 19.83
CA TYR A 7 16.53 -6.46 19.68
C TYR A 7 17.01 -6.85 18.27
N TRP A 8 17.67 -5.93 17.55
CA TRP A 8 17.90 -6.05 16.10
C TRP A 8 19.25 -6.68 15.70
N SER A 9 20.03 -7.31 16.60
CA SER A 9 21.42 -7.65 16.23
C SER A 9 22.04 -8.86 16.92
N GLN A 10 21.48 -10.09 16.77
CA GLN A 10 22.24 -11.24 17.27
C GLN A 10 22.09 -12.63 16.62
N LYS A 11 21.46 -12.83 15.45
CA LYS A 11 21.30 -14.22 14.96
C LYS A 11 21.57 -14.61 13.51
N ASP A 12 21.97 -13.71 12.61
CA ASP A 12 22.09 -14.08 11.18
C ASP A 12 23.53 -14.20 10.65
N ARG A 13 24.49 -14.59 11.50
CA ARG A 13 25.90 -14.74 11.10
C ARG A 13 26.37 -16.16 10.81
N GLU A 14 25.50 -17.16 10.84
CA GLU A 14 25.91 -18.56 10.63
C GLU A 14 24.95 -19.27 9.67
N GLY A 15 25.29 -19.29 8.38
CA GLY A 15 24.47 -19.97 7.36
C GLY A 15 25.00 -19.81 5.94
N GLN A 16 26.32 -19.97 5.75
CA GLN A 16 26.95 -19.99 4.43
C GLN A 16 26.74 -21.34 3.72
N GLN A 17 26.63 -21.29 2.39
CA GLN A 17 27.02 -22.32 1.40
C GLN A 17 26.11 -23.54 1.16
N ARG A 18 25.50 -23.58 -0.05
CA ARG A 18 25.56 -24.65 -1.09
C ARG A 18 24.53 -24.32 -2.21
N ARG A 19 24.96 -23.94 -3.43
CA ARG A 19 25.02 -24.74 -4.70
C ARG A 19 23.66 -25.44 -5.03
N THR A 20 23.03 -25.32 -6.21
CA THR A 20 23.54 -25.47 -7.60
C THR A 20 22.60 -24.89 -8.67
N HIS A 21 23.20 -24.53 -9.81
CA HIS A 21 22.61 -24.24 -11.13
C HIS A 21 21.74 -25.36 -11.71
N TYR A 22 20.65 -24.98 -12.38
CA TYR A 22 20.06 -25.73 -13.50
C TYR A 22 19.69 -24.75 -14.63
N TYR A 23 19.99 -25.14 -15.87
CA TYR A 23 19.76 -24.44 -17.13
C TYR A 23 18.90 -25.37 -17.99
N GLU A 24 17.79 -24.91 -18.56
CA GLU A 24 17.16 -25.49 -19.75
C GLU A 24 16.48 -24.40 -20.60
N GLY A 25 16.50 -24.62 -21.92
CA GLY A 25 16.35 -23.62 -23.00
C GLY A 25 14.92 -23.38 -23.51
N PRO A 26 14.77 -22.78 -24.71
CA PRO A 26 13.81 -21.71 -24.94
C PRO A 26 12.49 -22.17 -25.59
N HIS A 27 11.41 -21.50 -25.22
CA HIS A 27 10.15 -21.51 -25.98
C HIS A 27 9.89 -20.14 -26.59
N THR A 28 9.77 -20.12 -27.91
CA THR A 28 9.36 -19.00 -28.75
C THR A 28 7.84 -18.90 -28.78
N SER A 29 7.28 -17.69 -28.73
CA SER A 29 6.05 -17.35 -29.44
C SER A 29 5.79 -15.83 -29.48
N HIS A 30 5.80 -15.34 -30.73
CA HIS A 30 4.96 -14.30 -31.34
C HIS A 30 4.71 -12.95 -30.64
N LEU A 31 5.41 -11.94 -31.16
CA LEU A 31 5.06 -10.52 -31.06
C LEU A 31 3.83 -10.19 -31.91
N SER A 32 2.90 -9.43 -31.34
CA SER A 32 1.95 -8.61 -32.11
C SER A 32 2.06 -7.17 -31.64
N SER A 33 2.50 -6.32 -32.56
CA SER A 33 2.62 -4.88 -32.43
C SER A 33 1.24 -4.23 -32.39
N GLY A 34 1.02 -3.34 -31.42
CA GLY A 34 -0.15 -2.49 -31.34
C GLY A 34 0.18 -1.24 -30.55
N GLY A 35 0.56 -0.17 -31.25
CA GLY A 35 0.78 1.14 -30.64
C GLY A 35 -0.52 1.73 -30.10
N ARG A 36 -0.48 2.27 -28.89
CA ARG A 36 -1.55 3.14 -28.34
C ARG A 36 -0.94 4.48 -27.96
N THR A 37 -1.42 5.50 -28.64
CA THR A 37 -1.26 6.91 -28.35
C THR A 37 -1.80 7.24 -26.96
N ARG A 38 -1.06 8.10 -26.25
CA ARG A 38 -1.32 8.58 -24.90
C ARG A 38 -2.44 9.63 -24.93
N GLU A 39 -3.63 9.27 -24.49
CA GLU A 39 -4.68 10.24 -24.17
C GLU A 39 -4.57 10.62 -22.69
N GLU A 40 -4.53 11.93 -22.42
CA GLU A 40 -4.71 12.52 -21.10
C GLU A 40 -6.09 12.14 -20.55
N VAL A 41 -6.11 11.43 -19.42
CA VAL A 41 -7.36 11.01 -18.77
C VAL A 41 -7.71 12.00 -17.66
N VAL A 42 -8.67 12.87 -17.95
CA VAL A 42 -9.34 13.74 -16.96
C VAL A 42 -10.44 12.93 -16.28
N THR A 43 -10.43 12.87 -14.95
CA THR A 43 -11.48 12.20 -14.16
C THR A 43 -12.69 13.13 -13.96
N PRO A 44 -13.93 12.71 -14.26
CA PRO A 44 -15.11 13.57 -14.10
C PRO A 44 -15.55 13.74 -12.64
N PRO A 45 -16.26 14.83 -12.29
CA PRO A 45 -16.71 15.13 -10.94
C PRO A 45 -17.92 14.28 -10.50
N LEU A 46 -18.05 14.10 -9.17
CA LEU A 46 -19.03 13.22 -8.51
C LEU A 46 -20.49 13.72 -8.63
N PRO A 47 -21.48 12.82 -8.84
CA PRO A 47 -22.90 13.16 -8.77
C PRO A 47 -23.38 13.40 -7.32
N GLN A 48 -24.22 14.42 -7.11
CA GLN A 48 -24.92 14.65 -5.84
C GLN A 48 -26.18 13.76 -5.73
N HIS A 49 -26.41 13.23 -4.53
CA HIS A 49 -27.43 12.24 -4.15
C HIS A 49 -28.86 12.55 -4.65
N ALA A 50 -29.52 11.51 -5.16
CA ALA A 50 -30.99 11.42 -5.23
C ALA A 50 -31.47 10.01 -4.85
N ALA A 51 -32.69 9.95 -4.32
CA ALA A 51 -33.33 8.88 -3.57
C ALA A 51 -33.43 7.50 -4.26
N ALA A 52 -33.57 6.46 -3.41
CA ALA A 52 -33.87 5.05 -3.67
C ALA A 52 -34.19 4.67 -5.13
N GLY A 53 -33.13 4.37 -5.89
CA GLY A 53 -33.23 3.88 -7.27
C GLY A 53 -33.56 2.39 -7.35
N SER A 54 -34.05 1.96 -8.52
CA SER A 54 -34.25 0.55 -8.89
C SER A 54 -33.01 -0.30 -8.56
N PRO A 55 -33.13 -1.60 -8.24
CA PRO A 55 -31.97 -2.46 -7.92
C PRO A 55 -30.86 -2.44 -8.98
N MET A 56 -31.23 -2.20 -10.25
CA MET A 56 -30.29 -2.04 -11.36
C MET A 56 -29.56 -0.69 -11.39
N ALA A 57 -30.17 0.37 -10.85
CA ALA A 57 -29.49 1.66 -10.65
C ALA A 57 -28.51 1.56 -9.47
N MET A 58 -28.94 0.96 -8.35
CA MET A 58 -28.07 0.72 -7.19
C MET A 58 -26.86 -0.17 -7.51
N SER A 59 -27.03 -1.18 -8.39
CA SER A 59 -25.92 -2.03 -8.82
C SER A 59 -24.94 -1.31 -9.76
N LEU A 60 -25.42 -0.41 -10.61
CA LEU A 60 -24.58 0.47 -11.43
C LEU A 60 -23.76 1.44 -10.57
N ASP A 61 -24.38 1.98 -9.52
CA ASP A 61 -23.73 2.88 -8.56
C ASP A 61 -22.68 2.14 -7.74
N PHE A 62 -22.98 0.93 -7.26
CA PHE A 62 -22.03 0.11 -6.52
C PHE A 62 -20.82 -0.30 -7.37
N LYS A 63 -21.04 -0.72 -8.62
CA LYS A 63 -19.95 -1.05 -9.55
C LYS A 63 -19.00 0.14 -9.73
N THR A 64 -19.54 1.36 -9.78
CA THR A 64 -18.73 2.59 -9.92
C THR A 64 -17.78 2.77 -8.73
N TYR A 65 -18.25 2.54 -7.50
CA TYR A 65 -17.39 2.58 -6.30
C TYR A 65 -16.30 1.49 -6.33
N VAL A 66 -16.64 0.29 -6.81
CA VAL A 66 -15.66 -0.80 -6.96
C VAL A 66 -14.59 -0.43 -8.00
N ASP A 67 -15.00 0.06 -9.17
CA ASP A 67 -14.06 0.47 -10.23
C ASP A 67 -13.13 1.62 -9.75
N GLN A 68 -13.68 2.58 -8.99
CA GLN A 68 -12.92 3.67 -8.40
C GLN A 68 -11.93 3.14 -7.34
N ALA A 69 -12.35 2.20 -6.50
CA ALA A 69 -11.49 1.58 -5.49
C ALA A 69 -10.31 0.86 -6.13
N CYS A 70 -10.52 0.08 -7.20
CA CYS A 70 -9.46 -0.61 -7.92
C CYS A 70 -8.41 0.36 -8.48
N ARG A 71 -8.87 1.41 -9.19
CA ARG A 71 -7.95 2.43 -9.75
C ARG A 71 -7.15 3.14 -8.66
N ALA A 72 -7.83 3.55 -7.59
CA ALA A 72 -7.20 4.21 -6.46
C ALA A 72 -6.15 3.32 -5.80
N ALA A 73 -6.46 2.03 -5.60
CA ALA A 73 -5.56 1.08 -4.95
C ALA A 73 -4.31 0.80 -5.81
N GLU A 74 -4.47 0.56 -7.11
CA GLU A 74 -3.36 0.30 -8.02
C GLU A 74 -2.38 1.49 -8.08
N GLU A 75 -2.90 2.70 -8.27
CA GLU A 75 -2.09 3.92 -8.29
C GLU A 75 -1.42 4.18 -6.94
N PHE A 76 -2.18 4.05 -5.85
CA PHE A 76 -1.68 4.25 -4.49
C PHE A 76 -0.52 3.30 -4.17
N VAL A 77 -0.68 2.01 -4.44
CA VAL A 77 0.34 0.98 -4.12
C VAL A 77 1.64 1.26 -4.87
N SER A 78 1.53 1.61 -6.15
CA SER A 78 2.70 2.00 -6.96
C SER A 78 3.44 3.19 -6.34
N ILE A 79 2.70 4.25 -5.99
CA ILE A 79 3.27 5.47 -5.40
C ILE A 79 3.84 5.20 -4.01
N TYR A 80 3.13 4.46 -3.17
CA TYR A 80 3.49 4.21 -1.77
C TYR A 80 4.82 3.45 -1.69
N TYR A 81 4.91 2.28 -2.32
CA TYR A 81 6.12 1.46 -2.22
C TYR A 81 7.30 2.07 -2.97
N GLU A 82 7.09 2.75 -4.10
CA GLU A 82 8.17 3.51 -4.74
C GLU A 82 8.69 4.64 -3.82
N THR A 83 7.79 5.33 -3.13
CA THR A 83 8.15 6.41 -2.21
C THR A 83 8.83 5.87 -0.97
N MET A 84 8.38 4.74 -0.43
CA MET A 84 9.00 4.05 0.70
C MET A 84 10.45 3.67 0.37
N ASP A 85 10.69 3.11 -0.82
CA ASP A 85 12.03 2.66 -1.22
C ASP A 85 12.95 3.81 -1.60
N LYS A 86 12.48 4.73 -2.47
CA LYS A 86 13.35 5.73 -3.11
C LYS A 86 13.27 7.12 -2.50
N ARG A 87 12.17 7.47 -1.83
CA ARG A 87 11.85 8.85 -1.40
C ARG A 87 11.26 8.91 0.01
N ARG A 88 11.85 8.16 0.97
CA ARG A 88 11.40 8.02 2.38
C ARG A 88 10.91 9.33 3.02
N ARG A 89 11.66 10.42 2.84
CA ARG A 89 11.36 11.76 3.40
C ARG A 89 10.03 12.36 2.92
N ALA A 90 9.52 11.91 1.77
CA ALA A 90 8.25 12.36 1.21
C ALA A 90 7.07 11.44 1.59
N LEU A 91 7.34 10.28 2.20
CA LEU A 91 6.33 9.24 2.46
C LEU A 91 5.21 9.74 3.37
N THR A 92 5.55 10.52 4.41
CA THR A 92 4.59 11.08 5.34
C THR A 92 3.55 11.99 4.69
N ARG A 93 3.82 12.55 3.49
CA ARG A 93 2.85 13.36 2.73
C ARG A 93 1.65 12.55 2.25
N LEU A 94 1.77 11.23 2.18
CA LEU A 94 0.70 10.31 1.81
C LEU A 94 -0.27 10.05 2.98
N TYR A 95 0.10 10.42 4.22
CA TYR A 95 -0.72 10.22 5.41
C TYR A 95 -1.59 11.45 5.71
N LEU A 96 -2.72 11.23 6.36
CA LEU A 96 -3.50 12.28 7.02
C LEU A 96 -2.80 12.75 8.31
N ASP A 97 -3.11 13.96 8.74
CA ASP A 97 -2.50 14.59 9.93
C ASP A 97 -2.64 13.74 11.20
N LYS A 98 -3.78 13.06 11.33
CA LYS A 98 -4.13 12.20 12.47
C LYS A 98 -3.99 10.70 12.16
N ALA A 99 -3.28 10.34 11.09
CA ALA A 99 -3.17 8.94 10.69
C ALA A 99 -2.43 8.10 11.74
N THR A 100 -2.74 6.80 11.76
CA THR A 100 -2.12 5.83 12.65
C THR A 100 -1.47 4.70 11.87
N LEU A 101 -0.25 4.34 12.24
CA LEU A 101 0.47 3.16 11.77
C LEU A 101 0.58 2.13 12.91
N ILE A 102 0.29 0.88 12.62
CA ILE A 102 0.60 -0.26 13.48
C ILE A 102 1.70 -1.09 12.79
N TRP A 103 2.93 -1.00 13.27
CA TRP A 103 4.07 -1.72 12.71
C TRP A 103 4.46 -2.90 13.59
N ASN A 104 4.16 -4.12 13.13
CA ASN A 104 4.38 -5.37 13.89
C ASN A 104 3.79 -5.32 15.32
N GLY A 105 2.66 -4.61 15.49
CA GLY A 105 1.99 -4.42 16.79
C GLY A 105 2.41 -3.15 17.55
N ASN A 106 3.39 -2.38 17.07
CA ASN A 106 3.77 -1.10 17.68
C ASN A 106 2.99 0.04 17.03
N ALA A 107 2.22 0.79 17.83
CA ALA A 107 1.44 1.91 17.34
C ALA A 107 2.28 3.19 17.23
N VAL A 108 2.13 3.90 16.11
CA VAL A 108 2.71 5.22 15.81
C VAL A 108 1.57 6.10 15.32
N SER A 109 1.41 7.31 15.87
CA SER A 109 0.24 8.15 15.57
C SER A 109 0.63 9.60 15.39
N GLY A 110 0.07 10.22 14.34
CA GLY A 110 0.37 11.60 13.95
C GLY A 110 1.62 11.72 13.07
N LEU A 111 1.63 12.76 12.22
CA LEU A 111 2.67 12.94 11.20
C LEU A 111 4.09 13.07 11.76
N ASP A 112 4.29 13.77 12.88
CA ASP A 112 5.62 13.94 13.47
C ASP A 112 6.20 12.59 13.93
N ALA A 113 5.38 11.77 14.59
CA ALA A 113 5.78 10.45 15.05
C ALA A 113 6.03 9.50 13.87
N LEU A 114 5.19 9.56 12.83
CA LEU A 114 5.38 8.81 11.59
C LEU A 114 6.69 9.19 10.90
N ASN A 115 6.99 10.50 10.80
CA ASN A 115 8.21 10.98 10.16
C ASN A 115 9.46 10.47 10.88
N ASN A 116 9.49 10.62 12.20
CA ASN A 116 10.57 10.10 13.03
C ASN A 116 10.69 8.58 12.91
N PHE A 117 9.58 7.85 12.86
CA PHE A 117 9.60 6.39 12.70
C PHE A 117 10.19 5.97 11.36
N PHE A 118 9.72 6.54 10.24
CA PHE A 118 10.23 6.19 8.91
C PHE A 118 11.70 6.58 8.70
N ASP A 119 12.16 7.67 9.32
CA ASP A 119 13.58 8.05 9.31
C ASP A 119 14.48 7.04 10.05
N THR A 120 13.93 6.31 11.03
CA THR A 120 14.69 5.27 11.76
C THR A 120 14.73 3.92 11.05
N LEU A 121 13.87 3.69 10.05
CA LEU A 121 13.86 2.42 9.32
C LEU A 121 15.03 2.34 8.34
N PRO A 122 15.67 1.15 8.21
CA PRO A 122 16.66 0.92 7.16
C PRO A 122 16.07 1.14 5.76
N SER A 123 16.96 1.30 4.77
CA SER A 123 16.53 1.28 3.37
C SER A 123 15.81 -0.03 3.05
N SER A 124 14.76 0.06 2.25
CA SER A 124 13.90 -1.08 1.89
C SER A 124 13.91 -1.32 0.38
N GLU A 125 13.59 -2.54 0.01
CA GLU A 125 13.21 -2.94 -1.34
C GLU A 125 11.95 -3.81 -1.23
N PHE A 126 10.80 -3.24 -1.59
CA PHE A 126 9.52 -3.92 -1.57
C PHE A 126 9.20 -4.56 -2.93
N GLN A 127 8.70 -5.79 -2.90
CA GLN A 127 8.12 -6.46 -4.04
C GLN A 127 6.72 -6.91 -3.66
N VAL A 128 5.71 -6.21 -4.20
CA VAL A 128 4.30 -6.54 -3.97
C VAL A 128 3.87 -7.62 -4.96
N ASN A 129 3.32 -8.71 -4.44
CA ASN A 129 2.88 -9.85 -5.24
C ASN A 129 1.35 -9.89 -5.39
N MET A 130 0.62 -9.45 -4.36
CA MET A 130 -0.83 -9.46 -4.33
C MET A 130 -1.36 -8.10 -3.88
N LEU A 131 -2.47 -7.71 -4.50
CA LEU A 131 -3.24 -6.52 -4.20
C LEU A 131 -4.72 -6.91 -4.24
N ASP A 132 -5.45 -6.52 -3.20
CA ASP A 132 -6.91 -6.54 -3.16
C ASP A 132 -7.42 -5.21 -2.59
N CYS A 133 -8.64 -4.83 -2.96
CA CYS A 133 -9.25 -3.61 -2.44
C CYS A 133 -10.78 -3.68 -2.40
N GLN A 134 -11.35 -2.95 -1.45
CA GLN A 134 -12.79 -2.92 -1.22
C GLN A 134 -13.24 -1.50 -0.91
N PRO A 135 -14.30 -0.98 -1.55
CA PRO A 135 -14.92 0.27 -1.12
C PRO A 135 -15.55 0.05 0.26
N VAL A 136 -15.30 0.98 1.19
CA VAL A 136 -15.84 0.88 2.56
C VAL A 136 -17.19 1.59 2.61
N HIS A 137 -18.14 0.97 3.29
CA HIS A 137 -19.50 1.50 3.42
C HIS A 137 -19.51 2.82 4.23
N GLU A 138 -20.26 3.81 3.75
CA GLU A 138 -20.29 5.18 4.30
C GLU A 138 -20.65 5.28 5.79
N GLN A 139 -21.44 4.33 6.30
CA GLN A 139 -21.80 4.26 7.72
C GLN A 139 -20.58 4.02 8.62
N ALA A 140 -19.55 3.33 8.13
CA ALA A 140 -18.32 3.09 8.88
C ALA A 140 -17.37 4.30 8.86
N THR A 141 -17.57 5.24 7.94
CA THR A 141 -16.60 6.29 7.61
C THR A 141 -17.17 7.70 7.67
N GLN A 142 -18.33 7.87 8.32
CA GLN A 142 -18.98 9.18 8.51
C GLN A 142 -19.15 9.91 7.17
N SER A 143 -19.61 9.18 6.14
CA SER A 143 -19.82 9.69 4.78
C SER A 143 -18.56 10.11 4.02
N GLN A 144 -17.37 9.70 4.47
CA GLN A 144 -16.14 9.87 3.70
C GLN A 144 -15.93 8.72 2.72
N THR A 145 -15.64 9.05 1.45
CA THR A 145 -15.25 8.05 0.45
C THR A 145 -13.92 7.41 0.84
N THR A 146 -13.96 6.10 1.06
CA THR A 146 -12.84 5.35 1.65
C THR A 146 -12.68 4.00 0.99
N VAL A 147 -11.43 3.54 0.93
CA VAL A 147 -11.05 2.27 0.30
C VAL A 147 -10.14 1.52 1.25
N LEU A 148 -10.51 0.28 1.55
CA LEU A 148 -9.62 -0.68 2.19
C LEU A 148 -8.73 -1.28 1.11
N VAL A 149 -7.42 -1.21 1.32
CA VAL A 149 -6.43 -1.81 0.43
C VAL A 149 -5.64 -2.84 1.22
N VAL A 150 -5.48 -4.05 0.67
CA VAL A 150 -4.71 -5.13 1.27
C VAL A 150 -3.62 -5.55 0.29
N THR A 151 -2.39 -5.63 0.79
CA THR A 151 -1.23 -6.02 0.01
C THR A 151 -0.46 -7.12 0.71
N SER A 152 0.16 -7.99 -0.08
CA SER A 152 1.16 -8.92 0.42
C SER A 152 2.28 -9.10 -0.58
N GLY A 153 3.45 -9.47 -0.07
CA GLY A 153 4.62 -9.70 -0.89
C GLY A 153 5.85 -9.89 -0.03
N THR A 154 6.98 -9.47 -0.55
CA THR A 154 8.26 -9.53 0.15
C THR A 154 8.87 -8.15 0.34
N VAL A 155 9.64 -8.00 1.41
CA VAL A 155 10.46 -6.81 1.66
C VAL A 155 11.83 -7.24 2.12
N LYS A 156 12.85 -6.56 1.60
CA LYS A 156 14.22 -6.68 2.09
C LYS A 156 14.64 -5.35 2.68
N PHE A 157 14.97 -5.33 3.97
CA PHE A 157 15.60 -4.18 4.60
C PHE A 157 17.12 -4.33 4.53
N ASP A 158 17.82 -3.20 4.45
CA ASP A 158 19.28 -3.21 4.45
C ASP A 158 19.82 -3.85 5.74
N GLY A 159 20.77 -4.76 5.59
CA GLY A 159 21.31 -5.57 6.69
C GLY A 159 20.42 -6.70 7.21
N SER A 160 19.24 -6.95 6.63
CA SER A 160 18.35 -8.07 7.02
C SER A 160 18.17 -9.10 5.91
N LYS A 161 17.68 -10.29 6.29
CA LYS A 161 17.12 -11.24 5.32
C LYS A 161 15.83 -10.66 4.70
N GLN A 162 15.39 -11.26 3.60
CA GLN A 162 14.10 -10.95 3.00
C GLN A 162 12.98 -11.55 3.86
N HIS A 163 11.91 -10.79 4.06
CA HIS A 163 10.73 -11.21 4.82
C HIS A 163 9.49 -11.17 3.95
N TYR A 164 8.54 -12.07 4.23
CA TYR A 164 7.18 -11.93 3.73
C TYR A 164 6.41 -10.98 4.62
N PHE A 165 5.58 -10.14 4.03
CA PHE A 165 4.77 -9.18 4.78
C PHE A 165 3.32 -9.17 4.29
N ASN A 166 2.44 -8.73 5.17
CA ASN A 166 1.08 -8.31 4.85
C ASN A 166 0.92 -6.87 5.34
N GLN A 167 0.32 -6.01 4.52
CA GLN A 167 0.04 -4.63 4.88
C GLN A 167 -1.36 -4.25 4.41
N ASN A 168 -2.13 -3.64 5.29
CA ASN A 168 -3.45 -3.10 4.98
C ASN A 168 -3.49 -1.59 5.24
N PHE A 169 -4.17 -0.88 4.35
CA PHE A 169 -4.35 0.56 4.40
C PHE A 169 -5.83 0.89 4.36
N LEU A 170 -6.23 1.89 5.14
CA LEU A 170 -7.50 2.56 4.97
C LEU A 170 -7.23 3.91 4.32
N LEU A 171 -7.59 4.04 3.04
CA LEU A 171 -7.44 5.27 2.27
C LEU A 171 -8.72 6.10 2.39
N THR A 172 -8.55 7.42 2.45
CA THR A 172 -9.64 8.39 2.43
C THR A 172 -9.41 9.37 1.30
N ALA A 173 -10.44 9.62 0.51
CA ALA A 173 -10.41 10.64 -0.52
C ALA A 173 -10.33 12.04 0.11
N GLN A 174 -9.44 12.87 -0.41
CA GLN A 174 -9.34 14.28 -0.09
C GLN A 174 -9.60 15.08 -1.36
N SER A 175 -10.71 15.82 -1.36
CA SER A 175 -11.07 16.66 -2.50
C SER A 175 -10.18 17.90 -2.50
N THR A 176 -9.41 18.10 -3.56
CA THR A 176 -8.76 19.37 -3.87
C THR A 176 -9.56 20.07 -4.97
N PRO A 177 -9.37 21.39 -5.20
CA PRO A 177 -10.10 22.13 -6.23
C PRO A 177 -9.99 21.52 -7.64
N ASN A 178 -8.90 20.81 -7.92
CA ASN A 178 -8.58 20.31 -9.27
C ASN A 178 -8.58 18.78 -9.36
N ASN A 179 -8.49 18.06 -8.24
CA ASN A 179 -8.36 16.60 -8.26
C ASN A 179 -8.76 15.95 -6.93
N THR A 180 -9.02 14.66 -6.95
CA THR A 180 -9.13 13.83 -5.73
C THR A 180 -7.77 13.22 -5.44
N VAL A 181 -7.26 13.40 -4.21
CA VAL A 181 -6.04 12.73 -3.75
C VAL A 181 -6.37 11.74 -2.64
N TRP A 182 -5.81 10.54 -2.70
CA TRP A 182 -6.02 9.52 -1.68
C TRP A 182 -4.95 9.62 -0.61
N LYS A 183 -5.37 9.69 0.66
CA LYS A 183 -4.46 9.73 1.81
C LYS A 183 -4.75 8.60 2.79
N ILE A 184 -3.71 8.17 3.48
CA ILE A 184 -3.76 7.07 4.45
C ILE A 184 -4.34 7.61 5.76
N ALA A 185 -5.48 7.06 6.17
CA ALA A 185 -6.05 7.28 7.50
C ALA A 185 -5.52 6.26 8.52
N SER A 186 -5.37 5.00 8.09
CA SER A 186 -4.81 3.92 8.92
C SER A 186 -3.92 3.02 8.10
N ASP A 187 -2.85 2.53 8.72
CA ASP A 187 -1.88 1.62 8.14
C ASP A 187 -1.54 0.53 9.16
N CYS A 188 -1.52 -0.73 8.73
CA CYS A 188 -1.12 -1.85 9.57
C CYS A 188 -0.21 -2.79 8.79
N PHE A 189 1.06 -2.81 9.19
CA PHE A 189 2.12 -3.62 8.60
C PHE A 189 2.51 -4.76 9.55
N ARG A 190 2.69 -5.97 9.01
CA ARG A 190 3.16 -7.12 9.78
C ARG A 190 4.01 -8.07 8.91
N PHE A 191 5.13 -8.52 9.45
CA PHE A 191 5.87 -9.65 8.90
C PHE A 191 5.12 -10.95 9.16
N GLN A 192 5.09 -11.86 8.19
CA GLN A 192 4.50 -13.18 8.39
C GLN A 192 5.30 -14.00 9.40
N ASP A 193 6.62 -13.82 9.41
CA ASP A 193 7.56 -14.49 10.31
C ASP A 193 8.01 -13.59 11.48
N TRP A 194 7.13 -12.68 11.94
CA TRP A 194 7.48 -11.66 12.95
C TRP A 194 8.05 -12.24 14.25
N SER A 195 7.64 -13.45 14.64
CA SER A 195 8.13 -14.14 15.84
C SER A 195 9.57 -14.65 15.72
N SER A 196 10.10 -14.72 14.49
CA SER A 196 11.45 -15.18 14.15
C SER A 196 12.27 -14.15 13.36
N SER A 197 11.80 -12.89 13.37
CA SER A 197 12.44 -11.73 12.75
C SER A 197 13.18 -10.89 13.78
#